data_AF-A0A7J2JL43-F1
#
_entry.id   AF-A0A7J2JL43-F1
#
_cell.length_a   1.000
_cell.length_b   1.000
_cell.length_c   1.000
_cell.angle_alpha   90.00
_cell.angle_beta   90.00
_cell.angle_gamma   90.00
#
_symmetry.space_group_name_H-M   'P 1'
#
loop_
_entity.id
_entity.type
_entity.pdbx_description
1 polymer ?
#
loop_
_entity_poly.entity_id
_entity_poly.type
_entity_poly.pdbx_seq_one_letter_code
_entity_poly.pdbx_strand_id
1 'polypeptide(L)'
;QDIAKFHVLVENETEALEIAKKYGATHVVIDWTMIGKSGAPHFISTSGLGGNIPFKSTGVKIKCINGNGCDNLIENKRGDYAYTYINQNGSIVIDFGGEYVINKTEIHLWDSDSRYYRYRIEVSTDGVNWKEVVDKTKGEFRGLQIDSFEDVKARFVRITGTYASIGNEFRVVNVRIYNPRYEGSYMGYGQCQFSPDDSVIKPVLEQNEKEEFDMVSRLVFKCNIGLGLIFEIRNGQYSPSNVYVVTPNGQFPWQAWRDRTGASILGVQSFKDILYGALHDPELPRDSIFKFDTFRSLIYVPNMVDPNTGERYNFNKVMMTKLYLGDHLEEYQNAGLADPTIEKPKYFKLVDGFLGDPRNPEDDHSYWGYVRVYKIIYPETENSKK
;
A
#
# COMPACT_ATOMS: atom_id res chain seq x y z
N GLN A 1 0.75 -21.76 -1.53
CA GLN A 1 -0.15 -20.82 -0.83
C GLN A 1 0.31 -20.54 0.62
N ASP A 2 1.17 -21.37 1.23
CA ASP A 2 1.42 -21.31 2.69
C ASP A 2 2.54 -20.38 3.22
N ILE A 3 3.23 -19.57 2.41
CA ILE A 3 4.30 -18.71 2.97
C ILE A 3 4.43 -17.34 2.26
N ALA A 4 3.33 -16.80 1.73
CA ALA A 4 3.30 -15.41 1.29
C ALA A 4 2.79 -14.52 2.43
N LYS A 5 3.49 -13.42 2.71
CA LYS A 5 2.95 -12.33 3.53
C LYS A 5 3.00 -11.04 2.62
N PHE A 6 2.53 -9.87 3.05
CA PHE A 6 2.29 -8.57 2.36
C PHE A 6 2.77 -7.15 2.96
N HIS A 7 4.05 -6.62 2.88
CA HIS A 7 4.64 -5.33 3.46
C HIS A 7 4.47 -4.20 2.45
N VAL A 8 3.72 -3.16 2.81
CA VAL A 8 3.10 -2.24 1.83
C VAL A 8 3.87 -0.92 1.65
N LEU A 9 4.69 -0.49 2.62
CA LEU A 9 5.15 0.92 2.69
C LEU A 9 6.62 1.08 3.13
N VAL A 10 7.49 0.17 2.73
CA VAL A 10 8.92 0.24 3.09
C VAL A 10 9.64 1.20 2.14
N GLU A 11 10.07 2.36 2.66
CA GLU A 11 10.81 3.39 1.90
C GLU A 11 12.33 3.15 1.89
N ASN A 12 12.82 2.35 2.84
CA ASN A 12 14.24 2.13 3.07
C ASN A 12 14.65 0.70 2.68
N GLU A 13 15.65 0.59 1.81
CA GLU A 13 16.21 -0.70 1.39
C GLU A 13 16.78 -1.51 2.56
N THR A 14 17.38 -0.84 3.56
CA THR A 14 17.90 -1.49 4.78
C THR A 14 16.77 -2.14 5.58
N GLU A 15 15.66 -1.42 5.76
CA GLU A 15 14.49 -1.94 6.45
C GLU A 15 13.87 -3.11 5.68
N ALA A 16 13.82 -3.02 4.35
CA ALA A 16 13.34 -4.09 3.49
C ALA A 16 14.19 -5.36 3.64
N LEU A 17 15.52 -5.22 3.76
CA LEU A 17 16.42 -6.34 4.01
C LEU A 17 16.23 -6.95 5.40
N GLU A 18 16.09 -6.14 6.46
CA GLU A 18 15.86 -6.66 7.83
C GLU A 18 14.54 -7.42 7.94
N ILE A 19 13.50 -6.90 7.31
CA ILE A 19 12.23 -7.59 7.12
C ILE A 19 12.44 -8.93 6.39
N ALA A 20 13.15 -8.91 5.27
CA ALA A 20 13.37 -10.11 4.47
C ALA A 20 14.15 -11.17 5.25
N LYS A 21 15.19 -10.75 6.00
CA LYS A 21 15.98 -11.61 6.89
C LYS A 21 15.12 -12.25 7.98
N LYS A 22 14.25 -11.48 8.64
CA LYS A 22 13.33 -11.98 9.68
C LYS A 22 12.53 -13.19 9.22
N TYR A 23 12.19 -13.26 7.93
CA TYR A 23 11.39 -14.33 7.35
C TYR A 23 12.20 -15.33 6.52
N GLY A 24 13.53 -15.21 6.48
CA GLY A 24 14.38 -16.06 5.64
C GLY A 24 14.07 -15.94 4.14
N ALA A 25 13.57 -14.80 3.71
CA ALA A 25 13.15 -14.60 2.33
C ALA A 25 14.36 -14.60 1.39
N THR A 26 14.25 -15.28 0.26
CA THR A 26 15.30 -15.30 -0.78
C THR A 26 14.91 -14.54 -2.04
N HIS A 27 13.60 -14.32 -2.21
CA HIS A 27 13.01 -13.67 -3.38
C HIS A 27 11.87 -12.75 -2.96
N VAL A 28 11.59 -11.78 -3.82
CA VAL A 28 10.44 -10.88 -3.78
C VAL A 28 9.67 -11.09 -5.07
N VAL A 29 8.35 -11.16 -5.01
CA VAL A 29 7.48 -11.27 -6.18
C VAL A 29 6.51 -10.10 -6.16
N ILE A 30 6.34 -9.47 -7.31
CA ILE A 30 5.49 -8.29 -7.52
C ILE A 30 4.61 -8.57 -8.74
N ASP A 31 3.33 -8.21 -8.72
CA ASP A 31 2.33 -8.46 -9.76
C ASP A 31 1.79 -7.13 -10.35
N TRP A 32 1.02 -7.15 -11.43
CA TRP A 32 0.40 -5.98 -12.07
C TRP A 32 -0.95 -5.61 -11.48
N THR A 33 -1.75 -6.60 -11.07
CA THR A 33 -3.05 -6.41 -10.39
C THR A 33 -2.92 -5.67 -9.05
N MET A 34 -1.68 -5.37 -8.69
CA MET A 34 -1.19 -4.47 -7.67
C MET A 34 -1.47 -2.99 -7.85
N ILE A 35 -1.38 -2.55 -9.10
CA ILE A 35 -1.38 -1.15 -9.46
C ILE A 35 -2.83 -0.67 -9.41
N GLY A 36 -3.05 0.54 -8.88
CA GLY A 36 -4.39 1.15 -8.86
C GLY A 36 -5.36 0.57 -7.82
N LYS A 37 -5.06 -0.60 -7.23
CA LYS A 37 -5.60 -0.93 -5.92
C LYS A 37 -4.87 -0.05 -4.91
N SER A 38 -5.62 0.61 -4.05
CA SER A 38 -5.07 1.28 -2.85
C SER A 38 -4.24 0.32 -1.97
N GLY A 39 -4.21 -0.98 -2.29
CA GLY A 39 -3.04 -1.85 -2.15
C GLY A 39 -3.20 -3.18 -2.90
N ALA A 40 -2.13 -3.66 -3.56
CA ALA A 40 -1.79 -5.09 -3.76
C ALA A 40 -0.35 -5.22 -4.33
N PRO A 41 0.33 -6.41 -4.34
CA PRO A 41 1.48 -6.93 -3.53
C PRO A 41 2.82 -6.19 -3.36
N HIS A 42 3.00 -5.37 -2.35
CA HIS A 42 3.31 -5.91 -1.03
C HIS A 42 4.41 -7.02 -1.07
N PHE A 43 5.59 -6.73 -0.51
CA PHE A 43 6.57 -7.74 -0.04
C PHE A 43 5.89 -8.75 0.89
N ILE A 44 6.54 -9.76 1.48
CA ILE A 44 6.09 -10.40 2.77
C ILE A 44 5.57 -9.31 3.78
N SER A 45 4.56 -9.47 4.68
CA SER A 45 3.92 -8.66 5.80
C SER A 45 2.41 -8.85 6.08
N THR A 46 2.03 -8.32 7.21
CA THR A 46 0.73 -7.75 7.46
C THR A 46 0.61 -6.36 6.81
N SER A 47 -0.36 -6.14 5.94
CA SER A 47 -0.82 -4.77 5.69
C SER A 47 -1.25 -4.19 7.05
N GLY A 48 -0.82 -2.96 7.33
CA GLY A 48 -1.54 -2.10 8.27
C GLY A 48 -2.89 -1.85 7.64
N LEU A 49 -3.79 -2.83 7.77
CA LEU A 49 -5.17 -2.74 7.33
C LEU A 49 -5.77 -1.57 8.09
N GLY A 50 -6.06 -0.50 7.37
CA GLY A 50 -7.02 0.48 7.83
C GLY A 50 -8.31 -0.18 8.25
N GLY A 51 -8.87 0.31 9.35
CA GLY A 51 -9.99 -0.38 9.97
C GLY A 51 -9.52 -1.44 10.96
N ASN A 52 -10.37 -2.41 11.21
CA ASN A 52 -10.13 -3.43 12.24
C ASN A 52 -9.04 -4.42 11.78
N ILE A 53 -8.01 -4.61 12.60
CA ILE A 53 -6.96 -5.62 12.39
C ILE A 53 -7.61 -7.02 12.52
N PRO A 54 -7.65 -7.83 11.46
CA PRO A 54 -8.37 -9.10 11.44
C PRO A 54 -7.54 -10.20 12.10
N PHE A 55 -7.67 -10.34 13.42
CA PHE A 55 -6.84 -11.23 14.26
C PHE A 55 -6.62 -12.63 13.69
N LYS A 56 -7.66 -13.27 13.15
CA LYS A 56 -7.59 -14.62 12.59
C LYS A 56 -6.68 -14.71 11.36
N SER A 57 -6.83 -13.79 10.40
CA SER A 57 -6.05 -13.84 9.15
C SER A 57 -4.64 -13.29 9.31
N THR A 58 -4.38 -12.45 10.32
CA THR A 58 -3.04 -11.92 10.63
C THR A 58 -2.26 -12.76 11.64
N GLY A 59 -2.82 -13.85 12.15
CA GLY A 59 -2.13 -14.76 13.07
C GLY A 59 -1.84 -14.12 14.44
N VAL A 60 -2.68 -13.16 14.85
CA VAL A 60 -2.60 -12.51 16.16
C VAL A 60 -2.78 -13.54 17.25
N LYS A 61 -1.95 -13.44 18.29
CA LYS A 61 -2.04 -14.31 19.47
C LYS A 61 -2.65 -13.54 20.62
N ILE A 62 -3.60 -14.13 21.30
CA ILE A 62 -4.24 -13.53 22.48
C ILE A 62 -4.03 -14.44 23.68
N LYS A 63 -3.62 -13.86 24.81
CA LYS A 63 -3.40 -14.56 26.06
C LYS A 63 -4.12 -13.86 27.20
N CYS A 64 -4.83 -14.65 28.01
CA CYS A 64 -5.40 -14.19 29.27
C CYS A 64 -4.38 -14.43 30.38
N ILE A 65 -4.06 -13.38 31.14
CA ILE A 65 -3.34 -13.46 32.41
C ILE A 65 -4.40 -13.45 33.50
N ASN A 66 -4.39 -14.46 34.38
CA ASN A 66 -5.40 -14.66 35.42
C ASN A 66 -6.84 -14.61 34.89
N GLY A 67 -7.11 -15.36 33.83
CA GLY A 67 -8.42 -15.43 33.19
C GLY A 67 -8.48 -16.54 32.16
N ASN A 68 -9.62 -16.66 31.48
CA ASN A 68 -9.86 -17.73 30.50
C ASN A 68 -10.79 -17.26 29.37
N GLY A 69 -10.89 -18.06 28.30
CA GLY A 69 -11.78 -17.81 27.17
C GLY A 69 -11.23 -16.86 26.10
N CYS A 70 -9.95 -16.46 26.17
CA CYS A 70 -9.32 -15.54 25.22
C CYS A 70 -9.40 -15.99 23.75
N ASP A 71 -9.48 -17.29 23.48
CA ASP A 71 -9.66 -17.84 22.12
C ASP A 71 -10.98 -17.39 21.49
N ASN A 72 -11.99 -17.08 22.30
CA ASN A 72 -13.28 -16.55 21.84
C ASN A 72 -13.12 -15.20 21.11
N LEU A 73 -12.10 -14.41 21.46
CA LEU A 73 -11.83 -13.11 20.86
C LEU A 73 -11.19 -13.23 19.46
N ILE A 74 -10.55 -14.36 19.14
CA ILE A 74 -9.94 -14.61 17.82
C ILE A 74 -10.99 -15.15 16.85
N GLU A 75 -11.83 -16.07 17.31
CA GLU A 75 -12.74 -16.83 16.44
C GLU A 75 -14.05 -16.10 16.14
N ASN A 76 -14.33 -14.99 16.84
CA ASN A 76 -15.59 -14.24 16.75
C ASN A 76 -16.81 -15.18 16.84
N LYS A 77 -16.79 -16.09 17.82
CA LYS A 77 -17.89 -17.02 18.09
C LYS A 77 -19.11 -16.24 18.57
N ARG A 78 -19.98 -15.86 17.63
CA ARG A 78 -21.30 -15.23 17.88
C ARG A 78 -22.30 -16.26 18.42
N GLY A 79 -22.09 -16.71 19.65
CA GLY A 79 -23.11 -17.38 20.45
C GLY A 79 -23.27 -16.63 21.76
N ASP A 80 -24.52 -16.45 22.22
CA ASP A 80 -24.94 -15.57 23.32
C ASP A 80 -24.31 -15.86 24.71
N TYR A 81 -23.35 -16.80 24.79
CA TYR A 81 -22.69 -17.21 26.03
C TYR A 81 -21.15 -17.26 25.95
N ALA A 82 -20.54 -16.96 24.80
CA ALA A 82 -19.08 -16.96 24.67
C ALA A 82 -18.50 -15.62 25.16
N TYR A 83 -17.86 -15.63 26.32
CA TYR A 83 -17.11 -14.48 26.85
C TYR A 83 -15.69 -14.87 27.25
N THR A 84 -14.81 -13.89 27.20
CA THR A 84 -13.54 -13.91 27.90
C THR A 84 -13.75 -13.32 29.29
N TYR A 85 -13.18 -13.92 30.32
CA TYR A 85 -13.14 -13.30 31.64
C TYR A 85 -11.71 -13.19 32.15
N ILE A 86 -11.47 -12.13 32.91
CA ILE A 86 -10.23 -11.85 33.60
C ILE A 86 -10.57 -11.58 35.07
N ASN A 87 -9.94 -12.29 35.99
CA ASN A 87 -10.09 -12.05 37.43
C ASN A 87 -9.27 -10.82 37.86
N GLN A 88 -9.46 -10.38 39.12
CA GLN A 88 -8.66 -9.31 39.71
C GLN A 88 -7.15 -9.50 39.46
N ASN A 89 -6.46 -8.41 39.12
CA ASN A 89 -5.03 -8.38 38.75
C ASN A 89 -4.67 -9.16 37.46
N GLY A 90 -5.65 -9.54 36.65
CA GLY A 90 -5.43 -10.14 35.35
C GLY A 90 -5.48 -9.16 34.19
N SER A 91 -5.14 -9.63 32.98
CA SER A 91 -5.21 -8.82 31.76
C SER A 91 -5.35 -9.67 30.50
N ILE A 92 -5.95 -9.12 29.45
CA ILE A 92 -5.89 -9.67 28.08
C ILE A 92 -4.66 -9.07 27.41
N VAL A 93 -3.76 -9.91 26.90
CA VAL A 93 -2.59 -9.49 26.13
C VAL A 93 -2.74 -9.97 24.69
N ILE A 94 -2.67 -9.04 23.75
CA ILE A 94 -2.76 -9.26 22.31
C ILE A 94 -1.36 -9.02 21.74
N ASP A 95 -0.76 -10.02 21.09
CA ASP A 95 0.51 -9.93 20.35
C ASP A 95 0.21 -10.01 18.85
N PHE A 96 0.51 -8.93 18.13
CA PHE A 96 0.31 -8.89 16.69
C PHE A 96 1.40 -9.63 15.89
N GLY A 97 2.50 -10.06 16.52
CA GLY A 97 3.66 -10.70 15.85
C GLY A 97 4.56 -9.72 15.07
N GLY A 98 4.16 -8.46 14.99
CA GLY A 98 4.85 -7.34 14.35
C GLY A 98 4.32 -6.01 14.88
N GLU A 99 5.00 -4.91 14.56
CA GLU A 99 4.57 -3.58 14.99
C GLU A 99 3.52 -3.01 14.03
N TYR A 100 2.48 -2.42 14.61
CA TYR A 100 1.40 -1.72 13.94
C TYR A 100 1.29 -0.30 14.49
N VAL A 101 0.85 0.64 13.66
CA VAL A 101 0.29 1.89 14.17
C VAL A 101 -1.18 1.65 14.50
N ILE A 102 -1.61 1.99 15.70
CA ILE A 102 -2.99 1.85 16.15
C ILE A 102 -3.45 3.15 16.81
N ASN A 103 -4.75 3.43 16.76
CA ASN A 103 -5.30 4.66 17.34
C ASN A 103 -6.73 4.52 17.88
N LYS A 104 -7.34 3.35 17.72
CA LYS A 104 -8.70 3.11 18.20
C LYS A 104 -8.89 1.65 18.62
N THR A 105 -9.65 1.44 19.67
CA THR A 105 -10.14 0.12 20.08
C THR A 105 -11.65 0.12 20.22
N GLU A 106 -12.27 -1.00 19.90
CA GLU A 106 -13.66 -1.29 20.30
C GLU A 106 -13.66 -2.51 21.23
N ILE A 107 -14.19 -2.33 22.43
CA ILE A 107 -14.30 -3.39 23.44
C ILE A 107 -15.78 -3.57 23.77
N HIS A 108 -16.34 -4.73 23.42
CA HIS A 108 -17.69 -5.08 23.82
C HIS A 108 -17.64 -5.74 25.19
N LEU A 109 -18.00 -4.97 26.22
CA LEU A 109 -18.13 -5.47 27.59
C LEU A 109 -19.44 -6.26 27.72
N TRP A 110 -19.42 -7.29 28.56
CA TRP A 110 -20.63 -8.07 28.85
C TRP A 110 -21.78 -7.17 29.32
N ASP A 111 -22.93 -7.26 28.64
CA ASP A 111 -24.09 -6.37 28.81
C ASP A 111 -25.42 -7.11 28.96
N SER A 112 -25.40 -8.42 29.27
CA SER A 112 -26.63 -9.19 29.56
C SER A 112 -27.24 -8.93 30.94
N ASP A 113 -26.62 -8.08 31.76
CA ASP A 113 -27.17 -7.58 33.02
C ASP A 113 -26.67 -6.15 33.33
N SER A 114 -27.02 -5.62 34.50
CA SER A 114 -26.76 -4.21 34.89
C SER A 114 -25.32 -3.91 35.32
N ARG A 115 -24.42 -4.91 35.31
CA ARG A 115 -23.03 -4.72 35.75
C ARG A 115 -22.30 -3.68 34.90
N TYR A 116 -21.35 -3.00 35.52
CA TYR A 116 -20.40 -2.13 34.85
C TYR A 116 -18.97 -2.48 35.22
N TYR A 117 -18.06 -1.99 34.39
CA TYR A 117 -16.65 -2.26 34.52
C TYR A 117 -15.83 -0.98 34.53
N ARG A 118 -14.58 -1.15 34.96
CA ARG A 118 -13.50 -0.19 34.81
C ARG A 118 -12.27 -0.93 34.30
N TYR A 119 -11.48 -0.26 33.48
CA TYR A 119 -10.32 -0.87 32.84
C TYR A 119 -9.32 0.18 32.39
N ARG A 120 -8.16 -0.26 31.93
CA ARG A 120 -7.22 0.56 31.17
C ARG A 120 -6.69 -0.20 29.98
N ILE A 121 -6.20 0.53 28.99
CA ILE A 121 -5.54 -0.03 27.80
C ILE A 121 -4.11 0.50 27.75
N GLU A 122 -3.17 -0.41 27.59
CA GLU A 122 -1.75 -0.13 27.52
C GLU A 122 -1.17 -0.78 26.25
N VAL A 123 -0.14 -0.16 25.68
CA VAL A 123 0.51 -0.62 24.45
C VAL A 123 2.01 -0.77 24.66
N SER A 124 2.64 -1.64 23.88
CA SER A 124 4.08 -1.87 23.96
C SER A 124 4.65 -2.35 22.62
N THR A 125 5.91 -2.03 22.33
CA THR A 125 6.67 -2.58 21.19
C THR A 125 7.50 -3.80 21.56
N ASP A 126 7.89 -3.92 22.84
CA ASP A 126 8.82 -4.94 23.34
C ASP A 126 8.17 -5.95 24.32
N GLY A 127 6.95 -5.69 24.78
CA GLY A 127 6.21 -6.49 25.76
C GLY A 127 6.66 -6.27 27.21
N VAL A 128 7.63 -5.39 27.44
CA VAL A 128 8.24 -5.11 28.76
C VAL A 128 7.89 -3.71 29.23
N ASN A 129 8.08 -2.71 28.36
CA ASN A 129 7.75 -1.31 28.62
C ASN A 129 6.37 -0.98 28.07
N TRP A 130 5.46 -0.55 28.95
CA TRP A 130 4.06 -0.33 28.60
C TRP A 130 3.70 1.14 28.73
N LYS A 131 3.07 1.70 27.69
CA LYS A 131 2.51 3.05 27.68
C LYS A 131 0.99 2.95 27.79
N GLU A 132 0.40 3.62 28.77
CA GLU A 132 -1.06 3.75 28.86
C GLU A 132 -1.59 4.66 27.75
N VAL A 133 -2.65 4.22 27.08
CA VAL A 133 -3.32 4.96 25.98
C VAL A 133 -4.79 5.27 26.29
N VAL A 134 -5.39 4.53 27.23
CA VAL A 134 -6.76 4.76 27.70
C VAL A 134 -6.83 4.49 29.20
N ASP A 135 -7.28 5.47 29.98
CA ASP A 135 -7.60 5.33 31.40
C ASP A 135 -9.13 5.39 31.60
N LYS A 136 -9.72 4.23 31.93
CA LYS A 136 -11.13 4.08 32.33
C LYS A 136 -11.22 3.46 33.73
N THR A 137 -10.30 3.80 34.61
CA THR A 137 -10.26 3.34 36.02
C THR A 137 -11.27 4.03 36.93
N LYS A 138 -12.04 5.00 36.40
CA LYS A 138 -13.13 5.72 37.08
C LYS A 138 -14.35 5.81 36.18
N GLY A 139 -15.54 5.76 36.77
CA GLY A 139 -16.82 5.77 36.04
C GLY A 139 -17.51 4.41 35.98
N GLU A 140 -18.53 4.31 35.11
CA GLU A 140 -19.32 3.09 34.90
C GLU A 140 -19.46 2.79 33.40
N PHE A 141 -18.73 1.79 32.90
CA PHE A 141 -18.72 1.42 31.48
C PHE A 141 -19.45 0.10 31.23
N ARG A 142 -20.32 0.05 30.22
CA ARG A 142 -21.21 -1.08 29.88
C ARG A 142 -21.36 -1.22 28.37
N GLY A 143 -21.55 -2.43 27.87
CA GLY A 143 -21.75 -2.68 26.43
C GLY A 143 -20.54 -2.28 25.59
N LEU A 144 -20.79 -1.84 24.35
CA LEU A 144 -19.74 -1.44 23.41
C LEU A 144 -19.04 -0.14 23.86
N GLN A 145 -17.73 -0.24 24.03
CA GLN A 145 -16.84 0.88 24.29
C GLN A 145 -16.03 1.17 23.04
N ILE A 146 -15.97 2.44 22.64
CA ILE A 146 -15.12 2.92 21.54
C ILE A 146 -14.12 3.89 22.16
N ASP A 147 -12.85 3.53 22.11
CA ASP A 147 -11.77 4.32 22.70
C ASP A 147 -10.82 4.76 21.59
N SER A 148 -10.65 6.07 21.41
CA SER A 148 -9.72 6.66 20.46
C SER A 148 -8.58 7.36 21.19
N PHE A 149 -7.37 7.27 20.64
CA PHE A 149 -6.14 7.84 21.19
C PHE A 149 -5.21 8.27 20.06
N GLU A 150 -4.14 9.00 20.38
CA GLU A 150 -3.13 9.37 19.38
C GLU A 150 -2.47 8.14 18.75
N ASP A 151 -2.14 8.25 17.47
CA ASP A 151 -1.43 7.22 16.71
C ASP A 151 -0.19 6.75 17.47
N VAL A 152 -0.14 5.45 17.75
CA VAL A 152 0.94 4.85 18.52
C VAL A 152 1.43 3.57 17.88
N LYS A 153 2.75 3.43 17.79
CA LYS A 153 3.39 2.19 17.36
C LYS A 153 3.30 1.15 18.48
N ALA A 154 2.73 -0.01 18.19
CA ALA A 154 2.52 -1.09 19.13
C ALA A 154 2.65 -2.45 18.46
N ARG A 155 3.35 -3.38 19.11
CA ARG A 155 3.26 -4.82 18.81
C ARG A 155 2.29 -5.52 19.74
N PHE A 156 2.19 -5.03 20.97
CA PHE A 156 1.37 -5.60 22.02
C PHE A 156 0.32 -4.60 22.49
N VAL A 157 -0.88 -5.09 22.76
CA VAL A 157 -1.94 -4.36 23.47
C VAL A 157 -2.31 -5.15 24.72
N ARG A 158 -2.40 -4.48 25.85
CA ARG A 158 -2.82 -5.04 27.14
C ARG A 158 -4.08 -4.33 27.61
N ILE A 159 -5.13 -5.10 27.88
CA ILE A 159 -6.39 -4.63 28.45
C ILE A 159 -6.48 -5.18 29.88
N THR A 160 -6.46 -4.30 30.86
CA THR A 160 -6.47 -4.66 32.29
C THR A 160 -7.80 -4.27 32.90
N GLY A 161 -8.58 -5.24 33.36
CA GLY A 161 -9.80 -4.99 34.14
C GLY A 161 -9.45 -4.55 35.56
N THR A 162 -9.94 -3.39 35.99
CA THR A 162 -9.61 -2.81 37.31
C THR A 162 -10.78 -2.87 38.30
N TYR A 163 -12.01 -3.02 37.81
CA TYR A 163 -13.20 -3.18 38.66
C TYR A 163 -14.36 -3.82 37.89
N ALA A 164 -15.20 -4.56 38.60
CA ALA A 164 -16.52 -5.01 38.18
C ALA A 164 -17.53 -4.70 39.29
N SER A 165 -18.71 -4.21 38.94
CA SER A 165 -19.74 -3.88 39.94
C SER A 165 -20.50 -5.08 40.47
N ILE A 166 -20.41 -6.22 39.77
CA ILE A 166 -21.02 -7.50 40.14
C ILE A 166 -19.96 -8.58 39.95
N GLY A 167 -19.62 -9.27 41.04
CA GLY A 167 -18.55 -10.28 41.04
C GLY A 167 -17.15 -9.67 40.91
N ASN A 168 -16.17 -10.52 40.60
CA ASN A 168 -14.74 -10.16 40.54
C ASN A 168 -14.13 -10.37 39.14
N GLU A 169 -14.96 -10.60 38.14
CA GLU A 169 -14.55 -10.92 36.77
C GLU A 169 -14.80 -9.74 35.85
N PHE A 170 -13.77 -9.27 35.14
CA PHE A 170 -13.91 -8.39 33.99
C PHE A 170 -14.23 -9.22 32.75
N ARG A 171 -15.46 -9.09 32.22
CA ARG A 171 -15.93 -9.91 31.09
C ARG A 171 -16.01 -9.13 29.79
N VAL A 172 -15.39 -9.69 28.75
CA VAL A 172 -15.29 -9.12 27.41
C VAL A 172 -15.86 -10.10 26.40
N VAL A 173 -16.80 -9.64 25.58
CA VAL A 173 -17.44 -10.40 24.50
C VAL A 173 -16.61 -10.31 23.22
N ASN A 174 -16.11 -9.12 22.89
CA ASN A 174 -15.35 -8.89 21.66
C ASN A 174 -14.32 -7.76 21.84
N VAL A 175 -13.21 -7.86 21.10
CA VAL A 175 -12.21 -6.79 20.98
C VAL A 175 -11.88 -6.59 19.51
N ARG A 176 -11.87 -5.34 19.07
CA ARG A 176 -11.35 -4.90 17.78
C ARG A 176 -10.31 -3.82 18.01
N ILE A 177 -9.21 -3.89 17.28
CA ILE A 177 -8.14 -2.89 17.33
C ILE A 177 -8.00 -2.33 15.93
N TYR A 178 -7.93 -1.02 15.84
CA TYR A 178 -7.98 -0.30 14.58
C TYR A 178 -6.66 0.39 14.30
N ASN A 179 -6.25 0.28 13.04
CA ASN A 179 -5.20 1.11 12.48
C ASN A 179 -5.84 2.40 11.91
N PRO A 180 -5.24 3.58 12.12
CA PRO A 180 -5.68 4.85 11.51
C PRO A 180 -5.80 4.81 9.98
N ARG A 181 -5.04 3.93 9.32
CA ARG A 181 -4.79 3.99 7.87
C ARG A 181 -5.89 3.37 7.02
N TYR A 182 -7.09 3.94 6.95
CA TYR A 182 -8.22 3.44 6.13
C TYR A 182 -7.82 3.01 4.71
N GLU A 183 -8.40 1.92 4.21
CA GLU A 183 -8.34 1.59 2.78
C GLU A 183 -8.87 2.79 1.97
N GLY A 184 -8.02 3.42 1.14
CA GLY A 184 -8.35 4.66 0.42
C GLY A 184 -8.07 5.98 1.15
N SER A 185 -7.43 5.99 2.34
CA SER A 185 -7.02 7.24 3.03
C SER A 185 -5.83 7.96 2.36
N TYR A 186 -5.09 7.26 1.51
CA TYR A 186 -4.14 7.83 0.56
C TYR A 186 -4.63 7.43 -0.84
N MET A 187 -4.58 8.33 -1.83
CA MET A 187 -4.69 7.83 -3.21
C MET A 187 -3.47 6.92 -3.42
N GLY A 188 -3.71 5.65 -3.75
CA GLY A 188 -2.61 4.77 -4.15
C GLY A 188 -1.96 5.28 -5.44
N TYR A 189 -1.13 4.44 -6.05
CA TYR A 189 -0.71 4.66 -7.43
C TYR A 189 -1.93 4.92 -8.31
N GLY A 190 -1.90 5.96 -9.11
CA GLY A 190 -2.92 6.20 -10.13
C GLY A 190 -2.58 5.37 -11.36
N GLN A 191 -3.42 4.41 -11.71
CA GLN A 191 -3.29 3.72 -12.99
C GLN A 191 -3.96 4.57 -14.07
N CYS A 192 -3.15 5.08 -15.00
CA CYS A 192 -3.56 5.94 -16.09
C CYS A 192 -3.60 5.14 -17.40
N GLN A 193 -4.78 4.68 -17.80
CA GLN A 193 -4.97 3.87 -19.00
C GLN A 193 -5.07 4.75 -20.23
N PHE A 194 -4.39 4.37 -21.31
CA PHE A 194 -4.52 5.02 -22.61
C PHE A 194 -5.96 4.98 -23.09
N SER A 195 -6.48 6.14 -23.50
CA SER A 195 -7.84 6.30 -23.97
C SER A 195 -7.85 6.75 -25.44
N PRO A 196 -8.01 5.82 -26.40
CA PRO A 196 -8.01 6.16 -27.82
C PRO A 196 -9.11 7.14 -28.20
N ASP A 197 -10.30 6.99 -27.60
CA ASP A 197 -11.49 7.77 -27.94
C ASP A 197 -11.36 9.25 -27.54
N ASP A 198 -10.58 9.55 -26.51
CA ASP A 198 -10.30 10.94 -26.08
C ASP A 198 -9.01 11.48 -26.70
N SER A 199 -8.28 10.66 -27.47
CA SER A 199 -7.00 11.02 -28.06
C SER A 199 -7.16 11.52 -29.50
N VAL A 200 -6.27 12.43 -29.89
CA VAL A 200 -6.05 12.79 -31.29
C VAL A 200 -4.79 12.05 -31.75
N ILE A 201 -4.98 10.80 -32.17
CA ILE A 201 -3.88 9.91 -32.54
C ILE A 201 -3.26 10.33 -33.88
N LYS A 202 -4.10 10.52 -34.90
CA LYS A 202 -3.68 11.04 -36.19
C LYS A 202 -3.36 12.54 -36.04
N PRO A 203 -2.15 12.97 -36.37
CA PRO A 203 -1.73 14.33 -36.08
C PRO A 203 -2.53 15.35 -36.87
N VAL A 204 -2.87 16.47 -36.22
CA VAL A 204 -3.60 17.60 -36.81
C VAL A 204 -2.68 18.81 -36.90
N LEU A 205 -2.92 19.68 -37.88
CA LEU A 205 -2.19 20.94 -38.02
C LEU A 205 -2.64 21.92 -36.93
N GLU A 206 -1.69 22.43 -36.15
CA GLU A 206 -1.92 23.49 -35.16
C GLU A 206 -0.89 24.60 -35.35
N GLN A 207 -1.31 25.85 -35.21
CA GLN A 207 -0.40 26.99 -35.24
C GLN A 207 0.29 27.15 -33.88
N ASN A 208 1.61 27.29 -33.87
CA ASN A 208 2.41 27.50 -32.66
C ASN A 208 2.59 29.00 -32.35
N GLU A 209 3.24 29.30 -31.22
CA GLU A 209 3.46 30.68 -30.76
C GLU A 209 4.33 31.53 -31.70
N LYS A 210 5.06 30.89 -32.63
CA LYS A 210 5.88 31.57 -33.64
C LYS A 210 5.15 31.75 -34.98
N GLU A 211 3.84 31.53 -34.99
CA GLU A 211 2.99 31.56 -36.19
C GLU A 211 3.30 30.47 -37.24
N GLU A 212 4.14 29.48 -36.88
CA GLU A 212 4.43 28.30 -37.70
C GLU A 212 3.41 27.19 -37.43
N PHE A 213 3.37 26.15 -38.27
CA PHE A 213 2.46 25.01 -38.10
C PHE A 213 3.19 23.77 -37.61
N ASP A 214 2.68 23.17 -36.54
CA ASP A 214 3.08 21.85 -36.04
C ASP A 214 2.05 20.79 -36.43
N MET A 215 2.52 19.59 -36.72
CA MET A 215 1.71 18.38 -36.74
C MET A 215 1.60 17.84 -35.31
N VAL A 216 0.41 17.86 -34.72
CA VAL A 216 0.20 17.56 -33.29
C VAL A 216 -0.69 16.34 -33.11
N SER A 217 -0.15 15.30 -32.48
CA SER A 217 -0.94 14.21 -31.89
C SER A 217 -1.09 14.45 -30.40
N ARG A 218 -2.27 14.20 -29.82
CA ARG A 218 -2.53 14.32 -28.39
C ARG A 218 -2.97 12.97 -27.83
N LEU A 219 -2.14 12.38 -26.97
CA LEU A 219 -2.40 11.09 -26.35
C LEU A 219 -2.94 11.31 -24.95
N VAL A 220 -4.13 10.79 -24.67
CA VAL A 220 -4.83 10.94 -23.40
C VAL A 220 -4.76 9.65 -22.62
N PHE A 221 -4.35 9.73 -21.35
CA PHE A 221 -4.39 8.63 -20.40
C PHE A 221 -5.31 9.01 -19.24
N LYS A 222 -6.37 8.21 -19.02
CA LYS A 222 -7.34 8.42 -17.94
C LYS A 222 -6.92 7.68 -16.70
N CYS A 223 -6.73 8.39 -15.59
CA CYS A 223 -6.31 7.80 -14.32
C CYS A 223 -7.51 7.43 -13.46
N ASN A 224 -7.46 6.25 -12.83
CA ASN A 224 -8.48 5.74 -11.90
C ASN A 224 -8.59 6.53 -10.58
N ILE A 225 -7.80 7.58 -10.41
CA ILE A 225 -7.77 8.48 -9.24
C ILE A 225 -8.39 9.85 -9.53
N GLY A 226 -9.18 9.98 -10.61
CA GLY A 226 -9.83 11.25 -10.98
C GLY A 226 -8.86 12.28 -11.58
N LEU A 227 -7.74 11.81 -12.11
CA LEU A 227 -6.78 12.60 -12.89
C LEU A 227 -6.76 12.13 -14.35
N GLY A 228 -6.22 12.94 -15.24
CA GLY A 228 -5.86 12.55 -16.60
C GLY A 228 -4.47 13.06 -16.93
N LEU A 229 -3.81 12.42 -17.89
CA LEU A 229 -2.54 12.87 -18.45
C LEU A 229 -2.71 13.09 -19.94
N ILE A 230 -2.16 14.18 -20.46
CA ILE A 230 -2.12 14.50 -21.88
C ILE A 230 -0.67 14.64 -22.29
N PHE A 231 -0.29 13.91 -23.34
CA PHE A 231 1.01 14.01 -23.99
C PHE A 231 0.80 14.56 -25.40
N GLU A 232 1.34 15.75 -25.68
CA GLU A 232 1.36 16.27 -27.05
C GLU A 232 2.67 15.89 -27.73
N ILE A 233 2.53 15.15 -28.83
CA ILE A 233 3.63 14.77 -29.71
C ILE A 233 3.61 15.74 -30.89
N ARG A 234 4.59 16.63 -30.94
CA ARG A 234 4.68 17.69 -31.97
C ARG A 234 5.72 17.29 -33.01
N ASN A 235 5.34 17.30 -34.28
CA ASN A 235 6.17 16.89 -35.41
C ASN A 235 6.79 15.50 -35.22
N GLY A 236 6.03 14.59 -34.60
CA GLY A 236 6.48 13.22 -34.28
C GLY A 236 7.49 13.13 -33.14
N GLN A 237 7.73 14.23 -32.40
CA GLN A 237 8.70 14.29 -31.31
C GLN A 237 8.01 14.56 -29.97
N TYR A 238 8.42 13.80 -28.95
CA TYR A 238 8.05 14.01 -27.57
C TYR A 238 8.87 15.16 -26.96
N SER A 239 8.25 15.94 -26.07
CA SER A 239 8.93 16.94 -25.24
C SER A 239 8.36 16.96 -23.82
N PRO A 240 9.18 17.04 -22.76
CA PRO A 240 8.71 17.17 -21.38
C PRO A 240 7.85 18.42 -21.13
N SER A 241 8.05 19.48 -21.93
CA SER A 241 7.26 20.72 -21.85
C SER A 241 5.83 20.57 -22.37
N ASN A 242 5.56 19.49 -23.11
CA ASN A 242 4.29 19.23 -23.78
C ASN A 242 3.47 18.13 -23.07
N VAL A 243 3.63 18.03 -21.75
CA VAL A 243 2.91 17.08 -20.90
C VAL A 243 2.03 17.86 -19.95
N TYR A 244 0.80 17.42 -19.79
CA TYR A 244 -0.19 18.08 -18.95
C TYR A 244 -0.90 17.08 -18.06
N VAL A 245 -1.26 17.53 -16.86
CA VAL A 245 -2.19 16.85 -15.97
C VAL A 245 -3.55 17.54 -16.04
N VAL A 246 -4.60 16.74 -16.14
CA VAL A 246 -5.98 17.18 -16.13
C VAL A 246 -6.59 16.77 -14.80
N THR A 247 -7.23 17.73 -14.14
CA THR A 247 -7.97 17.53 -12.89
C THR A 247 -9.40 18.04 -13.08
N PRO A 248 -10.33 17.76 -12.15
CA PRO A 248 -11.66 18.38 -12.17
C PRO A 248 -11.62 19.92 -12.17
N ASN A 249 -10.53 20.52 -11.67
CA ASN A 249 -10.37 21.96 -11.53
C ASN A 249 -9.61 22.62 -12.72
N GLY A 250 -9.22 21.84 -13.72
CA GLY A 250 -8.52 22.35 -14.91
C GLY A 250 -7.30 21.53 -15.31
N GLN A 251 -6.62 22.01 -16.36
CA GLN A 251 -5.42 21.45 -16.95
C GLN A 251 -4.18 22.25 -16.53
N PHE A 252 -3.11 21.56 -16.17
CA PHE A 252 -1.86 22.16 -15.69
C PHE A 252 -0.64 21.53 -16.38
N PRO A 253 0.43 22.30 -16.67
CA PRO A 253 1.68 21.73 -17.15
C PRO A 253 2.27 20.74 -16.14
N TRP A 254 2.73 19.58 -16.63
CA TRP A 254 3.26 18.50 -15.80
C TRP A 254 4.43 18.95 -14.94
N GLN A 255 5.37 19.71 -15.51
CA GLN A 255 6.55 20.18 -14.77
C GLN A 255 6.16 20.99 -13.53
N ALA A 256 5.24 21.95 -13.68
CA ALA A 256 4.72 22.75 -12.57
C ALA A 256 3.95 21.89 -11.55
N TRP A 257 3.18 20.91 -12.03
CA TRP A 257 2.47 19.97 -11.15
C TRP A 257 3.43 19.13 -10.32
N ARG A 258 4.46 18.56 -10.96
CA ARG A 258 5.52 17.77 -10.31
C ARG A 258 6.27 18.60 -9.30
N ASP A 259 6.69 19.82 -9.64
CA ASP A 259 7.47 20.67 -8.75
C ASP A 259 6.66 21.06 -7.49
N ARG A 260 5.33 21.22 -7.64
CA ARG A 260 4.43 21.51 -6.52
C ARG A 260 4.11 20.28 -5.66
N THR A 261 3.83 19.14 -6.29
CA THR A 261 3.32 17.95 -5.59
C THR A 261 4.42 16.98 -5.17
N GLY A 262 5.52 16.94 -5.92
CA GLY A 262 6.55 15.91 -5.83
C GLY A 262 6.16 14.58 -6.46
N ALA A 263 5.11 14.53 -7.29
CA ALA A 263 4.65 13.30 -7.94
C ALA A 263 5.53 12.88 -9.14
N SER A 264 5.55 11.59 -9.45
CA SER A 264 6.17 11.05 -10.67
C SER A 264 5.14 10.41 -11.58
N ILE A 265 5.51 10.24 -12.85
CA ILE A 265 4.90 9.28 -13.78
C ILE A 265 5.96 8.25 -14.12
N LEU A 266 5.62 6.98 -13.90
CA LEU A 266 6.42 5.82 -14.28
C LEU A 266 5.56 4.85 -15.09
N GLY A 267 6.14 3.74 -15.51
CA GLY A 267 5.41 2.64 -16.11
C GLY A 267 6.12 1.33 -15.85
N VAL A 268 5.38 0.26 -16.05
CA VAL A 268 5.92 -1.10 -15.96
C VAL A 268 6.72 -1.45 -17.20
N GLN A 269 6.40 -0.81 -18.32
CA GLN A 269 7.08 -0.95 -19.60
C GLN A 269 7.83 0.33 -19.94
N SER A 270 8.63 0.25 -21.01
CA SER A 270 9.35 1.38 -21.58
C SER A 270 8.38 2.50 -21.96
N PHE A 271 8.77 3.75 -21.65
CA PHE A 271 7.95 4.92 -21.94
C PHE A 271 7.75 5.08 -23.46
N LYS A 272 8.80 4.88 -24.24
CA LYS A 272 8.78 4.89 -25.71
C LYS A 272 7.85 3.84 -26.26
N ASP A 273 7.84 2.63 -25.68
CA ASP A 273 6.97 1.54 -26.13
C ASP A 273 5.50 1.85 -25.86
N ILE A 274 5.19 2.44 -24.70
CA ILE A 274 3.83 2.90 -24.36
C ILE A 274 3.39 4.02 -25.33
N LEU A 275 4.24 5.03 -25.56
CA LEU A 275 3.92 6.10 -26.52
C LEU A 275 3.75 5.57 -27.94
N TYR A 276 4.63 4.67 -28.37
CA TYR A 276 4.56 4.04 -29.69
C TYR A 276 3.25 3.26 -29.84
N GLY A 277 2.90 2.43 -28.85
CA GLY A 277 1.64 1.69 -28.83
C GLY A 277 0.44 2.62 -28.93
N ALA A 278 0.41 3.69 -28.13
CA ALA A 278 -0.67 4.68 -28.13
C ALA A 278 -0.80 5.43 -29.48
N LEU A 279 0.31 5.76 -30.15
CA LEU A 279 0.31 6.42 -31.45
C LEU A 279 -0.20 5.53 -32.60
N HIS A 280 -0.18 4.21 -32.42
CA HIS A 280 -0.57 3.26 -33.47
C HIS A 280 -1.79 2.41 -33.10
N ASP A 281 -2.39 2.57 -31.91
CA ASP A 281 -3.44 1.69 -31.35
C ASP A 281 -4.55 1.25 -32.34
N PRO A 282 -5.16 2.14 -33.15
CA PRO A 282 -6.17 1.71 -34.13
C PRO A 282 -5.61 0.94 -35.33
N GLU A 283 -4.31 1.04 -35.60
CA GLU A 283 -3.60 0.39 -36.71
C GLU A 283 -2.88 -0.90 -36.27
N LEU A 284 -2.75 -1.13 -34.96
CA LEU A 284 -2.07 -2.30 -34.42
C LEU A 284 -2.86 -3.61 -34.69
N PRO A 285 -2.16 -4.71 -35.07
CA PRO A 285 -2.73 -6.05 -35.16
C PRO A 285 -3.48 -6.48 -33.89
N ARG A 286 -4.45 -7.40 -34.02
CA ARG A 286 -5.25 -7.87 -32.86
C ARG A 286 -4.40 -8.51 -31.77
N ASP A 287 -3.32 -9.16 -32.14
CA ASP A 287 -2.34 -9.90 -31.33
C ASP A 287 -1.12 -9.05 -30.93
N SER A 288 -1.15 -7.74 -31.18
CA SER A 288 -0.05 -6.84 -30.83
C SER A 288 0.18 -6.77 -29.32
N ILE A 289 1.44 -6.83 -28.90
CA ILE A 289 1.86 -6.73 -27.49
C ILE A 289 1.47 -5.40 -26.85
N PHE A 290 1.37 -4.35 -27.68
CA PHE A 290 0.97 -3.02 -27.21
C PHE A 290 -0.51 -2.96 -26.82
N LYS A 291 -1.29 -4.03 -27.03
CA LYS A 291 -2.66 -4.14 -26.55
C LYS A 291 -2.77 -4.60 -25.09
N PHE A 292 -1.70 -5.15 -24.51
CA PHE A 292 -1.67 -5.52 -23.08
C PHE A 292 -1.70 -4.28 -22.19
N ASP A 293 -2.35 -4.37 -21.02
CA ASP A 293 -2.54 -3.22 -20.13
C ASP A 293 -1.20 -2.61 -19.69
N THR A 294 -0.18 -3.43 -19.48
CA THR A 294 1.17 -3.00 -19.09
C THR A 294 1.85 -2.08 -20.11
N PHE A 295 1.52 -2.22 -21.40
CA PHE A 295 1.97 -1.34 -22.49
C PHE A 295 0.99 -0.21 -22.80
N ARG A 296 -0.16 -0.17 -22.12
CA ARG A 296 -1.21 0.84 -22.29
C ARG A 296 -1.46 1.69 -21.06
N SER A 297 -0.83 1.39 -19.92
CA SER A 297 -0.94 2.24 -18.74
C SER A 297 0.36 2.94 -18.40
N LEU A 298 0.21 4.19 -17.97
CA LEU A 298 1.18 4.91 -17.17
C LEU A 298 0.74 4.90 -15.71
N ILE A 299 1.70 5.02 -14.80
CA ILE A 299 1.48 4.95 -13.36
C ILE A 299 1.84 6.30 -12.75
N TYR A 300 0.83 7.00 -12.24
CA TYR A 300 1.00 8.18 -11.41
C TYR A 300 1.45 7.75 -10.00
N VAL A 301 2.63 8.20 -9.60
CA VAL A 301 3.24 7.92 -8.31
C VAL A 301 3.14 9.18 -7.44
N PRO A 302 2.24 9.20 -6.45
CA PRO A 302 2.00 10.41 -5.67
C PRO A 302 3.09 10.66 -4.63
N ASN A 303 3.28 11.92 -4.25
CA ASN A 303 3.97 12.28 -3.03
C ASN A 303 2.95 12.99 -2.13
N MET A 304 2.54 12.30 -1.09
CA MET A 304 1.35 12.63 -0.32
C MET A 304 1.71 13.26 1.00
N VAL A 305 0.85 14.12 1.48
CA VAL A 305 0.88 14.58 2.86
C VAL A 305 -0.38 14.02 3.51
N ASP A 306 -0.21 13.27 4.58
CA ASP A 306 -1.32 12.82 5.41
C ASP A 306 -2.09 14.05 5.90
N PRO A 307 -3.38 14.19 5.58
CA PRO A 307 -4.14 15.37 5.92
C PRO A 307 -4.42 15.50 7.43
N ASN A 308 -4.30 14.41 8.19
CA ASN A 308 -4.55 14.36 9.63
C ASN A 308 -3.26 14.55 10.44
N THR A 309 -2.15 13.96 10.01
CA THR A 309 -0.88 13.99 10.74
C THR A 309 0.13 14.99 10.17
N GLY A 310 -0.07 15.44 8.93
CA GLY A 310 0.91 16.25 8.20
C GLY A 310 2.15 15.45 7.77
N GLU A 311 2.18 14.13 8.02
CA GLU A 311 3.30 13.28 7.65
C GLU A 311 3.39 13.14 6.13
N ARG A 312 4.57 13.38 5.57
CA ARG A 312 4.78 13.24 4.14
C ARG A 312 5.13 11.80 3.80
N TYR A 313 4.30 11.16 2.99
CA TYR A 313 4.55 9.83 2.48
C TYR A 313 4.94 9.91 1.00
N ASN A 314 6.19 9.55 0.71
CA ASN A 314 6.75 9.72 -0.62
C ASN A 314 6.78 8.39 -1.36
N PHE A 315 5.75 8.11 -2.18
CA PHE A 315 5.72 6.85 -2.95
C PHE A 315 6.87 6.72 -3.94
N ASN A 316 7.61 7.79 -4.27
CA ASN A 316 8.83 7.67 -5.06
C ASN A 316 9.93 6.86 -4.36
N LYS A 317 9.92 6.81 -3.02
CA LYS A 317 10.96 6.13 -2.22
C LYS A 317 10.64 4.68 -1.92
N VAL A 318 9.42 4.24 -2.13
CA VAL A 318 8.96 2.91 -1.69
C VAL A 318 9.56 1.81 -2.57
N MET A 319 9.84 0.66 -1.96
CA MET A 319 10.48 -0.45 -2.67
C MET A 319 9.66 -0.95 -3.86
N MET A 320 8.33 -0.84 -3.84
CA MET A 320 7.47 -1.16 -5.00
C MET A 320 7.81 -0.26 -6.20
N THR A 321 7.88 1.05 -6.01
CA THR A 321 8.30 1.98 -7.07
C THR A 321 9.70 1.65 -7.57
N LYS A 322 10.64 1.45 -6.65
CA LYS A 322 12.05 1.23 -7.00
C LYS A 322 12.31 -0.11 -7.68
N LEU A 323 11.58 -1.15 -7.32
CA LEU A 323 11.71 -2.47 -7.92
C LEU A 323 10.85 -2.57 -9.17
N TYR A 324 9.53 -2.43 -9.05
CA TYR A 324 8.60 -2.78 -10.13
C TYR A 324 8.47 -1.72 -11.21
N LEU A 325 8.38 -0.45 -10.81
CA LEU A 325 8.30 0.69 -11.72
C LEU A 325 9.70 1.22 -12.07
N GLY A 326 10.73 0.63 -11.48
CA GLY A 326 12.12 1.07 -11.58
C GLY A 326 12.87 0.50 -12.78
N ASP A 327 12.35 -0.53 -13.45
CA ASP A 327 13.03 -1.20 -14.57
C ASP A 327 13.48 -0.21 -15.65
N HIS A 328 12.55 0.66 -16.06
CA HIS A 328 12.73 1.70 -17.08
C HIS A 328 13.00 3.10 -16.50
N LEU A 329 13.40 3.20 -15.23
CA LEU A 329 13.47 4.46 -14.48
C LEU A 329 14.24 5.59 -15.21
N GLU A 330 15.41 5.27 -15.76
CA GLU A 330 16.25 6.25 -16.47
C GLU A 330 15.50 6.88 -17.65
N GLU A 331 14.67 6.11 -18.34
CA GLU A 331 13.88 6.60 -19.47
C GLU A 331 12.84 7.62 -19.01
N TYR A 332 12.13 7.33 -17.93
CA TYR A 332 11.15 8.24 -17.35
C TYR A 332 11.79 9.48 -16.73
N GLN A 333 12.96 9.36 -16.11
CA GLN A 333 13.72 10.49 -15.59
C GLN A 333 14.19 11.41 -16.73
N ASN A 334 14.75 10.83 -17.80
CA ASN A 334 15.16 11.58 -18.99
C ASN A 334 13.98 12.22 -19.72
N ALA A 335 12.80 11.61 -19.66
CA ALA A 335 11.56 12.21 -20.14
C ALA A 335 11.01 13.33 -19.22
N GLY A 336 11.66 13.61 -18.08
CA GLY A 336 11.14 14.60 -17.13
C GLY A 336 9.85 14.17 -16.42
N LEU A 337 9.54 12.87 -16.45
CA LEU A 337 8.33 12.29 -15.87
C LEU A 337 8.53 11.80 -14.45
N ALA A 338 9.73 11.32 -14.12
CA ALA A 338 10.04 10.80 -12.80
C ALA A 338 10.90 11.75 -11.96
N ASP A 339 10.77 11.62 -10.63
CA ASP A 339 11.66 12.24 -9.66
C ASP A 339 13.10 11.75 -9.90
N PRO A 340 14.06 12.66 -10.15
CA PRO A 340 15.44 12.29 -10.46
C PRO A 340 16.18 11.69 -9.25
N THR A 341 15.61 11.76 -8.05
CA THR A 341 16.21 11.20 -6.82
C THR A 341 15.83 9.74 -6.58
N ILE A 342 14.96 9.15 -7.41
CA ILE A 342 14.67 7.72 -7.35
C ILE A 342 15.92 6.96 -7.79
N GLU A 343 16.33 5.98 -6.99
CA GLU A 343 17.47 5.11 -7.27
C GLU A 343 17.03 3.65 -7.30
N LYS A 344 17.64 2.88 -8.20
CA LYS A 344 17.45 1.42 -8.27
C LYS A 344 18.05 0.77 -7.00
N PRO A 345 17.35 -0.18 -6.37
CA PRO A 345 17.87 -0.86 -5.18
C PRO A 345 19.12 -1.69 -5.53
N LYS A 346 20.11 -1.67 -4.64
CA LYS A 346 21.39 -2.36 -4.85
C LYS A 346 21.31 -3.86 -4.59
N TYR A 347 20.50 -4.27 -3.62
CA TYR A 347 20.48 -5.62 -3.05
C TYR A 347 19.35 -6.49 -3.60
N PHE A 348 18.66 -6.03 -4.64
CA PHE A 348 17.57 -6.74 -5.27
C PHE A 348 17.87 -6.85 -6.75
N LYS A 349 18.13 -8.06 -7.21
CA LYS A 349 18.43 -8.31 -8.62
C LYS A 349 17.21 -8.93 -9.29
N LEU A 350 16.74 -8.32 -10.36
CA LEU A 350 15.69 -8.92 -11.19
C LEU A 350 16.12 -10.33 -11.63
N VAL A 351 15.23 -11.29 -11.44
CA VAL A 351 15.43 -12.65 -11.90
C VAL A 351 14.94 -12.72 -13.34
N ASP A 352 15.89 -12.65 -14.27
CA ASP A 352 15.63 -12.98 -15.67
C ASP A 352 15.24 -14.47 -15.75
N GLY A 353 14.01 -14.79 -16.12
CA GLY A 353 13.58 -16.19 -16.21
C GLY A 353 12.13 -16.52 -15.86
N PHE A 354 11.31 -15.57 -15.43
CA PHE A 354 9.84 -15.74 -15.54
C PHE A 354 9.44 -15.46 -17.00
N LEU A 355 9.88 -16.32 -17.93
CA LEU A 355 9.74 -16.15 -19.38
C LEU A 355 8.30 -16.33 -19.89
N GLY A 356 7.34 -16.53 -18.99
CA GLY A 356 6.08 -17.17 -19.31
C GLY A 356 6.27 -18.57 -19.93
N ASP A 357 5.19 -19.28 -20.23
CA ASP A 357 5.26 -20.42 -21.15
C ASP A 357 5.24 -19.89 -22.60
N PRO A 358 6.38 -19.88 -23.33
CA PRO A 358 6.42 -19.40 -24.71
C PRO A 358 5.58 -20.26 -25.67
N ARG A 359 5.10 -21.44 -25.20
CA ARG A 359 4.22 -22.32 -25.97
C ARG A 359 2.74 -21.97 -25.82
N ASN A 360 2.36 -21.20 -24.79
CA ASN A 360 1.01 -20.69 -24.54
C ASN A 360 1.03 -19.22 -24.10
N PRO A 361 1.45 -18.29 -24.98
CA PRO A 361 1.50 -16.85 -24.68
C PRO A 361 0.11 -16.24 -24.41
N GLU A 362 -0.97 -16.94 -24.77
CA GLU A 362 -2.34 -16.55 -24.45
C GLU A 362 -2.73 -16.83 -22.98
N ASP A 363 -2.05 -17.74 -22.29
CA ASP A 363 -2.38 -18.13 -20.90
C ASP A 363 -1.39 -17.61 -19.85
N ASP A 364 -0.15 -17.31 -20.24
CA ASP A 364 0.89 -16.81 -19.33
C ASP A 364 1.35 -15.42 -19.72
N HIS A 365 0.90 -14.39 -18.99
CA HIS A 365 1.25 -12.99 -19.26
C HIS A 365 2.38 -12.45 -18.38
N SER A 366 3.01 -13.29 -17.56
CA SER A 366 3.99 -12.86 -16.54
C SER A 366 5.14 -12.04 -17.14
N TYR A 367 5.62 -12.42 -18.32
CA TYR A 367 6.72 -11.76 -19.02
C TYR A 367 6.37 -10.37 -19.57
N TRP A 368 5.09 -10.07 -19.79
CA TRP A 368 4.63 -8.74 -20.24
C TRP A 368 4.60 -7.71 -19.12
N GLY A 369 5.28 -7.94 -18.00
CA GLY A 369 5.24 -7.04 -16.85
C GLY A 369 3.99 -7.23 -16.00
N TYR A 370 3.32 -8.38 -16.11
CA TYR A 370 2.28 -8.74 -15.14
C TYR A 370 2.86 -9.29 -13.84
N VAL A 371 4.05 -9.89 -13.88
CA VAL A 371 4.74 -10.37 -12.68
C VAL A 371 6.25 -10.12 -12.81
N ARG A 372 6.90 -9.69 -11.72
CA ARG A 372 8.35 -9.53 -11.59
C ARG A 372 8.84 -10.25 -10.34
N VAL A 373 10.00 -10.87 -10.46
CA VAL A 373 10.64 -11.58 -9.36
C VAL A 373 12.04 -11.03 -9.15
N TYR A 374 12.37 -10.67 -7.91
CA TYR A 374 13.68 -10.16 -7.52
C TYR A 374 14.34 -11.12 -6.55
N LYS A 375 15.58 -11.49 -6.82
CA LYS A 375 16.42 -12.22 -5.88
C LYS A 375 17.05 -11.24 -4.90
N ILE A 376 17.00 -11.58 -3.62
CA ILE A 376 17.58 -10.77 -2.54
C ILE A 376 19.06 -11.13 -2.38
N ILE A 377 19.93 -10.11 -2.37
CA ILE A 377 21.37 -10.21 -2.18
C ILE A 377 21.69 -9.65 -0.80
N TYR A 378 21.83 -10.52 0.19
CA TYR A 378 22.18 -10.07 1.55
C TYR A 378 23.65 -9.63 1.61
N PRO A 379 23.95 -8.42 2.15
CA PRO A 379 25.33 -7.89 2.19
C PRO A 379 26.35 -8.82 2.86
N GLU A 380 25.92 -9.58 3.86
CA GLU A 380 26.75 -10.51 4.64
C GLU A 380 27.29 -11.68 3.79
N THR A 381 26.64 -12.01 2.68
CA THR A 381 27.09 -13.07 1.74
C THR A 381 28.14 -12.61 0.73
N GLU A 382 28.40 -11.30 0.59
CA GLU A 382 29.49 -10.80 -0.26
C GLU A 382 30.88 -10.88 0.43
N ASN A 383 30.92 -10.73 1.75
CA ASN A 383 32.19 -10.78 2.51
C ASN A 383 32.73 -12.20 2.72
N SER A 384 31.97 -13.25 2.44
CA SER A 384 32.45 -14.64 2.50
C SER A 384 33.05 -15.14 1.16
N LYS A 385 33.09 -14.29 0.12
CA LYS A 385 33.63 -14.60 -1.20
C LYS A 385 34.87 -13.80 -1.57
N LYS A 386 35.43 -13.03 -0.64
CA LYS A 386 36.70 -12.32 -0.80
C LYS A 386 37.81 -13.00 -0.02
#